data_AF-A0A1A8I9U9-F1
#
_entry.id   AF-A0A1A8I9U9-F1
#
_cell.length_a   1.000
_cell.length_b   1.000
_cell.length_c   1.000
_cell.angle_alpha   90.00
_cell.angle_beta   90.00
_cell.angle_gamma   90.00
#
_symmetry.space_group_name_H-M   'P 1'
#
loop_
_entity.id
_entity.type
_entity.pdbx_description
1 polymer ?
#
loop_
_entity_poly.entity_id
_entity_poly.type
_entity_poly.pdbx_seq_one_letter_code
_entity_poly.pdbx_strand_id
1 'polypeptide(L)'
;PLVLFDIEQCVNDNQAFKMYILTSFLVIAFMFVATVAHLFYWDVSYISHVLNAKLKGYKSLHSSDNVYDLFVTYDIKDPHVSEWVMRNLRVKLEEEGEKHLPLCLEERDWPPGVP
;
A
#
# COMPACT_ATOMS: atom_id res chain seq x y z
N PRO A 1 45.68 55.57 -10.10
CA PRO A 1 46.09 54.19 -9.76
C PRO A 1 45.19 53.15 -10.46
N LEU A 2 45.77 52.39 -11.39
CA LEU A 2 45.07 51.25 -12.02
C LEU A 2 45.09 50.08 -11.03
N VAL A 3 43.91 49.59 -10.67
CA VAL A 3 43.77 48.35 -9.90
C VAL A 3 43.97 47.21 -10.90
N LEU A 4 45.14 46.57 -10.87
CA LEU A 4 45.38 45.34 -11.63
C LEU A 4 44.62 44.21 -10.93
N PHE A 5 43.55 43.73 -11.56
CA PHE A 5 42.90 42.48 -11.15
C PHE A 5 43.66 41.32 -11.76
N ASP A 6 44.06 40.37 -10.91
CA ASP A 6 44.68 39.13 -11.36
C ASP A 6 43.61 38.21 -11.96
N ILE A 7 43.56 38.16 -13.29
CA ILE A 7 42.52 37.46 -14.06
C ILE A 7 42.64 35.93 -13.90
N GLU A 8 43.82 35.42 -13.52
CA GLU A 8 44.07 34.01 -13.21
C GLU A 8 43.22 33.52 -12.03
N GLN A 9 42.92 34.41 -11.07
CA GLN A 9 42.01 34.09 -9.96
C GLN A 9 40.54 34.04 -10.38
N CYS A 10 40.19 34.69 -11.50
CA CYS A 10 38.84 34.70 -12.06
C CYS A 10 38.59 33.52 -13.03
N VAL A 11 39.65 32.92 -13.58
CA VAL A 11 39.58 31.87 -14.62
C VAL A 11 40.48 30.70 -14.22
N ASN A 12 40.23 30.11 -13.05
CA ASN A 12 40.87 28.84 -12.72
C ASN A 12 40.11 27.68 -13.37
N ASP A 13 40.44 27.39 -14.63
CA ASP A 13 39.79 26.36 -15.45
C ASP A 13 39.77 25.00 -14.76
N ASN A 14 40.84 24.64 -14.03
CA ASN A 14 40.91 23.38 -13.30
C ASN A 14 39.92 23.34 -12.12
N GLN A 15 39.75 24.45 -11.40
CA GLN A 15 38.78 24.54 -10.32
C GLN A 15 37.34 24.59 -10.87
N ALA A 16 37.10 25.36 -11.93
CA ALA A 16 35.82 25.42 -12.62
C ALA A 16 35.40 24.05 -13.16
N PHE A 17 36.32 23.31 -13.76
CA PHE A 17 36.09 21.95 -14.26
C PHE A 17 35.72 20.97 -13.14
N LYS A 18 36.43 21.01 -12.00
CA LYS A 18 36.10 20.19 -10.82
C LYS A 18 34.72 20.51 -10.26
N MET A 19 34.39 21.80 -10.14
CA MET A 19 33.08 22.24 -9.67
C MET A 19 31.98 21.81 -10.64
N TYR A 20 32.20 21.94 -11.95
CA TYR A 20 31.27 21.47 -12.98
C TYR A 20 31.00 19.96 -12.90
N ILE A 21 32.05 19.14 -12.74
CA ILE A 21 31.89 17.69 -12.56
C ILE A 21 31.08 17.40 -11.30
N LEU A 22 31.43 18.06 -10.18
CA LEU A 22 30.74 17.86 -8.90
C LEU A 22 29.26 18.23 -9.00
N THR A 23 28.94 19.41 -9.54
CA THR A 23 27.55 19.86 -9.67
C THR A 23 26.78 18.97 -10.64
N SER A 24 27.37 18.58 -11.76
CA SER A 24 26.73 17.68 -12.73
C SER A 24 26.43 16.33 -12.10
N PHE A 25 27.38 15.78 -11.34
CA PHE A 25 27.19 14.53 -10.59
C PHE A 25 26.04 14.64 -9.59
N LEU A 26 25.99 15.73 -8.79
CA LEU A 26 24.91 15.97 -7.84
C LEU A 26 23.55 16.08 -8.51
N VAL A 27 23.46 16.79 -9.64
CA VAL A 27 22.23 16.92 -10.43
C VAL A 27 21.78 15.56 -10.97
N ILE A 28 22.69 14.79 -11.57
CA ILE A 28 22.38 13.45 -12.09
C ILE A 28 21.93 12.53 -10.96
N ALA A 29 22.63 12.53 -9.82
CA ALA A 29 22.28 11.72 -8.66
C ALA A 29 20.89 12.10 -8.12
N PHE A 30 20.59 13.39 -8.01
CA PHE A 30 19.28 13.86 -7.57
C PHE A 30 18.16 13.41 -8.51
N MET A 31 18.34 13.62 -9.82
CA MET A 31 17.37 13.19 -10.83
C MET A 31 17.17 11.67 -10.82
N PHE A 32 18.24 10.90 -10.65
CA PHE A 32 18.17 9.45 -10.53
C PHE A 32 17.38 9.03 -9.29
N VAL A 33 17.69 9.59 -8.12
CA VAL A 33 16.97 9.30 -6.86
C VAL A 33 15.49 9.67 -6.98
N ALA A 34 15.17 10.85 -7.53
CA ALA A 34 13.79 11.27 -7.73
C ALA A 34 13.02 10.33 -8.66
N THR A 35 13.66 9.89 -9.75
CA THR A 35 13.08 8.94 -10.70
C THR A 35 12.86 7.58 -10.05
N VAL A 36 13.88 7.03 -9.36
CA VAL A 36 13.77 5.75 -8.65
C VAL A 36 12.69 5.82 -7.57
N ALA A 37 12.63 6.91 -6.80
CA ALA A 37 11.58 7.09 -5.81
C ALA A 37 10.21 7.12 -6.48
N HIS A 38 10.01 7.90 -7.54
CA HIS A 38 8.70 7.96 -8.20
C HIS A 38 8.25 6.61 -8.77
N LEU A 39 9.16 5.83 -9.38
CA LEU A 39 8.83 4.52 -9.93
C LEU A 39 8.61 3.45 -8.85
N PHE A 40 9.47 3.40 -7.82
CA PHE A 40 9.54 2.27 -6.89
C PHE A 40 9.03 2.60 -5.47
N TYR A 41 8.54 3.82 -5.20
CA TYR A 41 8.02 4.19 -3.88
C TYR A 41 6.89 3.27 -3.43
N TRP A 42 5.94 3.00 -4.34
CA TRP A 42 4.82 2.12 -4.08
C TRP A 42 5.28 0.67 -3.84
N ASP A 43 6.24 0.18 -4.62
CA ASP A 43 6.77 -1.18 -4.46
C ASP A 43 7.51 -1.35 -3.11
N VAL A 44 8.36 -0.40 -2.75
CA VAL A 44 9.09 -0.41 -1.47
C VAL A 44 8.14 -0.29 -0.30
N SER A 45 7.14 0.59 -0.38
CA SER A 45 6.09 0.73 0.63
C SER A 45 5.31 -0.57 0.79
N TYR A 46 4.87 -1.16 -0.32
CA TYR A 46 4.13 -2.41 -0.33
C TYR A 46 4.93 -3.57 0.28
N ILE A 47 6.18 -3.76 -0.16
CA ILE A 47 7.08 -4.78 0.40
C ILE A 47 7.29 -4.54 1.89
N SER A 48 7.50 -3.29 2.32
CA SER A 48 7.64 -2.94 3.73
C SER A 48 6.40 -3.31 4.55
N HIS A 49 5.19 -3.03 4.05
CA HIS A 49 3.94 -3.42 4.71
C HIS A 49 3.78 -4.94 4.79
N VAL A 50 4.08 -5.66 3.71
CA VAL A 50 4.00 -7.12 3.67
C VAL A 50 5.01 -7.74 4.66
N LEU A 51 6.26 -7.28 4.66
CA LEU A 51 7.28 -7.74 5.61
C LEU A 51 6.87 -7.43 7.05
N ASN A 52 6.35 -6.24 7.33
CA ASN A 52 5.83 -5.88 8.65
C ASN A 52 4.66 -6.78 9.08
N ALA A 53 3.75 -7.10 8.16
CA ALA A 53 2.64 -8.02 8.44
C ALA A 53 3.13 -9.44 8.70
N LYS A 54 4.14 -9.91 7.94
CA LYS A 54 4.78 -11.22 8.16
C LYS A 54 5.51 -11.29 9.50
N LEU A 55 6.24 -10.23 9.87
CA LEU A 55 7.01 -10.16 11.12
C LEU A 55 6.12 -10.02 12.36
N LYS A 56 5.08 -9.18 12.30
CA LYS A 56 4.12 -9.03 13.41
C LYS A 56 3.21 -10.26 13.58
N GLY A 57 3.17 -11.13 12.57
CA GLY A 57 2.27 -12.26 12.52
C GLY A 57 0.82 -11.82 12.32
N TYR A 58 -0.02 -12.76 11.91
CA TYR A 58 -1.46 -12.54 11.88
C TYR A 58 -2.00 -12.66 13.30
N LYS A 59 -2.26 -11.53 13.95
CA LYS A 59 -2.99 -11.51 15.22
C LYS A 59 -4.48 -11.50 14.89
N SER A 60 -5.19 -12.53 15.35
CA SER A 60 -6.66 -12.49 15.36
C SER A 60 -7.08 -11.25 16.16
N LEU A 61 -7.73 -10.30 15.48
CA LEU A 61 -8.48 -9.25 16.16
C LEU A 61 -9.76 -9.90 16.68
N HIS A 62 -9.67 -10.54 17.84
CA HIS A 62 -10.87 -10.94 18.55
C HIS A 62 -11.46 -9.68 19.18
N SER A 63 -12.44 -9.09 18.49
CA SER A 63 -13.34 -8.13 19.12
C SER A 63 -14.37 -8.93 19.91
N SER A 64 -14.52 -8.65 21.21
CA SER A 64 -15.56 -9.28 22.03
C SER A 64 -16.98 -8.96 21.55
N ASP A 65 -17.13 -7.89 20.77
CA ASP A 65 -18.42 -7.38 20.30
C ASP A 65 -18.79 -7.89 18.90
N ASN A 66 -17.95 -8.71 18.26
CA ASN A 66 -18.27 -9.26 16.95
C ASN A 66 -19.13 -10.52 17.10
N VAL A 67 -20.37 -10.45 16.61
CA VAL A 67 -21.36 -11.55 16.65
C VAL A 67 -21.14 -12.56 15.51
N TYR A 68 -20.33 -12.20 14.51
CA TYR A 68 -20.10 -13.01 13.32
C TYR A 68 -18.68 -13.56 13.27
N ASP A 69 -18.53 -14.83 12.89
CA ASP A 69 -17.24 -15.49 12.77
C ASP A 69 -16.62 -15.28 11.38
N LEU A 70 -17.46 -15.14 10.35
CA LEU A 70 -17.02 -14.91 8.97
C LEU A 70 -17.88 -13.86 8.28
N PHE A 71 -17.27 -13.11 7.38
CA PHE A 71 -17.95 -12.24 6.44
C PHE A 71 -17.78 -12.79 5.03
N VAL A 72 -18.87 -12.87 4.27
CA VAL A 72 -18.86 -13.43 2.90
C VAL A 72 -19.40 -12.38 1.93
N THR A 73 -18.56 -11.95 0.99
CA THR A 73 -18.95 -11.12 -0.14
C THR A 73 -19.23 -12.00 -1.35
N TYR A 74 -20.35 -11.77 -2.03
CA TYR A 74 -20.74 -12.50 -3.24
C TYR A 74 -21.50 -11.57 -4.19
N ASP A 75 -21.65 -11.97 -5.44
CA ASP A 75 -22.41 -11.18 -6.41
C ASP A 75 -23.93 -11.30 -6.13
N ILE A 76 -24.47 -10.30 -5.43
CA ILE A 76 -25.90 -10.18 -5.13
C ILE A 76 -26.76 -9.97 -6.38
N LYS A 77 -26.17 -9.56 -7.51
CA LYS A 77 -26.91 -9.32 -8.75
C LYS A 77 -27.11 -10.58 -9.57
N ASP A 78 -26.32 -11.62 -9.31
CA ASP A 78 -26.49 -12.94 -9.91
C ASP A 78 -27.45 -13.78 -9.03
N PRO A 79 -28.68 -14.04 -9.49
CA PRO A 79 -29.67 -14.78 -8.70
C PRO A 79 -29.22 -16.21 -8.37
N HIS A 80 -28.40 -16.84 -9.23
CA HIS A 80 -27.94 -18.20 -9.01
C HIS A 80 -26.91 -18.26 -7.88
N VAL A 81 -26.01 -17.26 -7.84
CA VAL A 81 -25.02 -17.13 -6.78
C VAL A 81 -25.72 -16.77 -5.46
N SER A 82 -26.61 -15.77 -5.46
CA SER A 82 -27.38 -15.37 -4.27
C SER A 82 -28.16 -16.55 -3.68
N GLU A 83 -28.90 -17.29 -4.52
CA GLU A 83 -29.67 -18.44 -4.09
C GLU A 83 -28.76 -19.53 -3.52
N TRP A 84 -27.66 -19.84 -4.21
CA TRP A 84 -26.75 -20.89 -3.76
C TRP A 84 -26.12 -20.53 -2.40
N VAL A 85 -25.65 -19.30 -2.23
CA VAL A 85 -25.08 -18.81 -0.97
C VAL A 85 -26.11 -18.92 0.16
N MET A 86 -27.33 -18.47 -0.08
CA MET A 86 -28.33 -18.38 0.98
C MET A 86 -28.94 -19.75 1.35
N ARG A 87 -29.07 -20.66 0.37
CA ARG A 87 -29.67 -21.99 0.60
C ARG A 87 -28.68 -23.08 0.94
N ASN A 88 -27.43 -22.97 0.48
CA ASN A 88 -26.42 -24.02 0.68
C ASN A 88 -25.34 -23.56 1.64
N LEU A 89 -24.61 -22.48 1.31
CA LEU A 89 -23.46 -22.06 2.11
C LEU A 89 -23.87 -21.66 3.52
N ARG A 90 -24.91 -20.82 3.64
CA ARG A 90 -25.45 -20.40 4.94
C ARG A 90 -25.89 -21.60 5.77
N VAL A 91 -26.72 -22.47 5.22
CA VAL A 91 -27.23 -23.66 5.95
C VAL A 91 -26.07 -24.56 6.36
N LYS A 92 -25.09 -24.75 5.49
CA LYS A 92 -23.95 -25.63 5.78
C LYS A 92 -23.06 -25.14 6.92
N LEU A 93 -22.90 -23.82 7.05
CA LEU A 93 -21.99 -23.21 8.01
C LEU A 93 -22.69 -22.75 9.29
N GLU A 94 -23.92 -22.26 9.21
CA GLU A 94 -24.70 -21.80 10.37
C GLU A 94 -25.46 -22.94 11.05
N GLU A 95 -25.91 -23.97 10.33
CA GLU A 95 -26.88 -24.96 10.85
C GLU A 95 -26.34 -26.41 10.86
N GLU A 96 -25.68 -26.87 9.78
CA GLU A 96 -25.25 -28.28 9.63
C GLU A 96 -23.78 -28.57 9.99
N GLY A 97 -22.96 -27.54 10.20
CA GLY A 97 -21.52 -27.69 10.42
C GLY A 97 -21.17 -28.26 11.80
N GLU A 98 -19.98 -28.86 11.93
CA GLU A 98 -19.45 -29.27 13.26
C GLU A 98 -19.28 -28.08 14.22
N LYS A 99 -19.08 -26.88 13.66
CA LYS A 99 -19.10 -25.61 14.37
C LYS A 99 -20.16 -24.72 13.71
N HIS A 100 -21.02 -24.13 14.53
CA HIS A 100 -22.00 -23.14 14.07
C HIS A 100 -21.27 -21.82 13.90
N LEU A 101 -21.03 -21.44 12.64
CA LEU A 101 -20.26 -20.26 12.27
C LEU A 101 -21.23 -19.19 11.75
N PRO A 102 -21.67 -18.24 12.60
CA PRO A 102 -22.56 -17.16 12.17
C PRO A 102 -21.89 -16.33 11.07
N LEU A 103 -22.55 -16.22 9.92
CA LEU A 103 -22.06 -15.48 8.77
C LEU A 103 -22.61 -14.05 8.77
N CYS A 104 -21.80 -13.08 8.39
CA CYS A 104 -22.28 -11.76 7.99
C CYS A 104 -22.42 -11.74 6.46
N LEU A 105 -23.64 -11.53 5.96
CA LEU A 105 -23.98 -11.51 4.54
C LEU A 105 -24.53 -10.13 4.15
N GLU A 106 -24.03 -9.56 3.05
CA GLU A 106 -24.44 -8.23 2.56
C GLU A 106 -25.95 -8.11 2.35
N GLU A 107 -26.59 -9.12 1.77
CA GLU A 107 -28.03 -9.09 1.45
C GLU A 107 -28.94 -9.16 2.70
N ARG A 108 -28.45 -9.76 3.80
CA ARG A 108 -29.25 -10.04 5.01
C ARG A 108 -28.93 -9.12 6.17
N ASP A 109 -27.65 -8.91 6.43
CA ASP A 109 -27.13 -8.38 7.70
C ASP A 109 -26.75 -6.89 7.60
N TRP A 110 -26.83 -6.28 6.40
CA TRP A 110 -26.47 -4.88 6.18
C TRP A 110 -27.71 -3.95 6.19
N PRO A 111 -27.86 -3.07 7.19
CA PRO A 111 -28.95 -2.11 7.21
C PRO A 111 -28.69 -0.97 6.22
N PRO A 112 -29.70 -0.50 5.47
CA PRO A 112 -29.54 0.70 4.66
C PRO A 112 -29.44 1.94 5.55
N GLY A 113 -28.48 2.83 5.26
CA GLY A 113 -28.40 4.16 5.88
C GLY A 113 -27.86 4.21 7.31
N VAL A 114 -27.13 3.19 7.76
CA VAL A 114 -26.27 3.31 8.95
C VAL A 114 -25.08 4.24 8.64
N PRO A 115 -24.73 5.17 9.56
CA PRO A 115 -23.62 6.11 9.39
C PRO A 115 -22.24 5.44 9.34
#